data_AF-A0A5N5E559-F1
#
_entry.id   AF-A0A5N5E559-F1
#
_cell.length_a   1.000
_cell.length_b   1.000
_cell.length_c   1.000
_cell.angle_alpha   90.00
_cell.angle_beta   90.00
_cell.angle_gamma   90.00
#
_symmetry.space_group_name_H-M   'P 1'
#
loop_
_entity.id
_entity.type
_entity.pdbx_description
1 polymer ?
#
loop_
_entity_poly.entity_id
_entity_poly.type
_entity_poly.pdbx_seq_one_letter_code
_entity_poly.pdbx_strand_id
1 'polypeptide(L)'
;MFHSALVDFDAPVFVLGPIPREPYVHTYGKILGLSPVVARLALSSTAGPVRITVDVVDGDPGPPQADEWETIEEGTIESVVSGLPPLRLSREKIMEFGYLDRLPLGFYRIRASVRDRDSDRTNPEAFIQIWPVTEFEPIHLFKSGDKVEVRDVYSDAGRLPIPSRPGGEQHDAATSIRARSATEPTDVRRQWERITAWFSASGSPHALDAFAPGVTQLEIDRVEAQTGIAWPTELKDLYSVQNGFAPGAWMQFLPQHDMLNLDALLAHHRGAPAVYELHDVPESVPTLSDRAQLAGTPSGKFLPDYIAFADRDGYELFCDTRQGTLAGCVNEYARENADDAGPQWTSISAMLADLAESLETGQPFADGWIPQLSDGAFAWQWTPQ
;
A
#
# COMPACT_ATOMS: atom_id res chain seq x y z
N MET A 1 27.99 24.98 -5.85
CA MET A 1 29.24 24.28 -6.26
C MET A 1 28.81 23.21 -7.23
N PHE A 2 29.26 23.29 -8.47
CA PHE A 2 28.72 22.50 -9.57
C PHE A 2 29.61 21.30 -9.87
N HIS A 3 29.07 20.08 -9.80
CA HIS A 3 29.80 18.86 -10.16
C HIS A 3 28.96 17.99 -11.10
N SER A 4 29.59 17.45 -12.15
CA SER A 4 28.92 16.60 -13.15
C SER A 4 29.72 15.31 -13.36
N ALA A 5 29.00 14.19 -13.39
CA ALA A 5 29.58 12.86 -13.57
C ALA A 5 28.64 11.98 -14.40
N LEU A 6 29.22 10.97 -15.06
CA LEU A 6 28.46 9.89 -15.69
C LEU A 6 28.49 8.70 -14.74
N VAL A 7 27.34 8.28 -14.24
CA VAL A 7 27.24 7.20 -13.24
C VAL A 7 26.49 6.03 -13.86
N ASP A 8 27.11 4.86 -13.84
CA ASP A 8 26.47 3.62 -14.29
C ASP A 8 25.61 3.04 -13.18
N PHE A 9 24.41 2.58 -13.52
CA PHE A 9 23.41 2.10 -12.59
C PHE A 9 22.83 0.75 -13.03
N ASP A 10 22.91 -0.24 -12.15
CA ASP A 10 22.13 -1.48 -12.30
C ASP A 10 20.62 -1.22 -12.12
N ALA A 11 20.28 -0.22 -11.30
CA ALA A 11 18.97 0.37 -11.14
C ALA A 11 19.15 1.90 -11.04
N PRO A 12 18.59 2.71 -11.96
CA PRO A 12 18.92 4.14 -12.12
C PRO A 12 18.23 5.03 -11.08
N VAL A 13 18.37 4.66 -9.81
CA VAL A 13 17.95 5.44 -8.65
C VAL A 13 19.18 6.02 -7.95
N PHE A 14 19.22 7.35 -7.88
CA PHE A 14 20.20 8.10 -7.11
C PHE A 14 19.63 8.42 -5.73
N VAL A 15 20.34 8.06 -4.66
CA VAL A 15 19.84 8.15 -3.29
C VAL A 15 20.69 9.14 -2.50
N LEU A 16 20.04 10.03 -1.77
CA LEU A 16 20.66 11.05 -0.91
C LEU A 16 20.15 10.90 0.51
N GLY A 17 21.05 10.66 1.46
CA GLY A 17 20.69 10.44 2.86
C GLY A 17 21.35 9.17 3.44
N PRO A 18 21.27 8.95 4.76
CA PRO A 18 21.92 7.83 5.41
C PRO A 18 21.49 6.49 4.81
N ILE A 19 22.39 5.49 4.84
CA ILE A 19 22.09 4.13 4.39
C ILE A 19 20.85 3.66 5.17
N PRO A 20 19.72 3.42 4.49
CA PRO A 20 18.51 2.96 5.16
C PRO A 20 18.78 1.61 5.83
N ARG A 21 18.30 1.42 7.07
CA ARG A 21 18.45 0.15 7.79
C ARG A 21 17.64 -0.98 7.16
N GLU A 22 16.65 -0.64 6.34
CA GLU A 22 15.73 -1.54 5.65
C GLU A 22 15.83 -1.41 4.13
N PRO A 23 15.42 -2.42 3.34
CA PRO A 23 15.24 -2.27 1.91
C PRO A 23 14.20 -1.18 1.63
N TYR A 24 14.21 -0.56 0.46
CA TYR A 24 13.24 0.48 0.14
C TYR A 24 12.82 0.42 -1.33
N VAL A 25 11.58 0.86 -1.56
CA VAL A 25 10.92 0.87 -2.86
C VAL A 25 10.99 2.27 -3.44
N HIS A 26 11.24 2.35 -4.74
CA HIS A 26 11.12 3.59 -5.48
C HIS A 26 10.22 3.39 -6.70
N THR A 27 9.11 4.13 -6.72
CA THR A 27 8.13 4.12 -7.81
C THR A 27 8.60 5.02 -8.94
N TYR A 28 9.08 4.43 -10.04
CA TYR A 28 9.26 5.11 -11.31
C TYR A 28 7.94 5.73 -11.74
N GLY A 29 7.98 6.91 -12.38
CA GLY A 29 6.81 7.74 -12.69
C GLY A 29 6.77 9.06 -11.90
N LYS A 30 7.41 9.11 -10.72
CA LYS A 30 7.83 10.36 -10.06
C LYS A 30 9.35 10.44 -10.06
N ILE A 31 9.92 11.63 -10.11
CA ILE A 31 11.38 11.78 -9.94
C ILE A 31 11.73 11.57 -8.47
N LEU A 32 11.05 12.26 -7.56
CA LEU A 32 11.36 12.26 -6.14
C LEU A 32 10.47 11.30 -5.37
N GLY A 33 11.12 10.38 -4.65
CA GLY A 33 10.56 9.67 -3.51
C GLY A 33 11.22 10.17 -2.23
N LEU A 34 10.47 10.85 -1.36
CA LEU A 34 10.99 11.38 -0.10
C LEU A 34 10.49 10.56 1.09
N SER A 35 11.40 10.24 2.01
CA SER A 35 11.09 10.03 3.42
C SER A 35 11.70 11.18 4.23
N PRO A 36 11.42 11.31 5.54
CA PRO A 36 11.91 12.44 6.34
C PRO A 36 13.42 12.69 6.22
N VAL A 37 14.22 11.64 6.01
CA VAL A 37 15.68 11.72 6.02
C VAL A 37 16.37 11.14 4.77
N VAL A 38 15.62 10.65 3.79
CA VAL A 38 16.17 10.04 2.55
C VAL A 38 15.41 10.53 1.33
N ALA A 39 16.15 10.96 0.30
CA ALA A 39 15.62 11.30 -1.01
C ALA A 39 16.08 10.26 -2.02
N ARG A 40 15.17 9.83 -2.88
CA ARG A 40 15.40 8.85 -3.94
C ARG A 40 14.98 9.48 -5.25
N LEU A 41 15.86 9.42 -6.23
CA LEU A 41 15.68 10.09 -7.51
C LEU A 41 15.71 9.06 -8.63
N ALA A 42 14.56 8.77 -9.28
CA ALA A 42 14.46 7.93 -10.48
C ALA A 42 14.93 8.71 -11.70
N LEU A 43 16.10 8.35 -12.23
CA LEU A 43 16.75 9.12 -13.29
C LEU A 43 16.56 8.54 -14.69
N SER A 44 16.18 7.26 -14.82
CA SER A 44 15.98 6.57 -16.11
C SER A 44 15.03 5.39 -15.97
N SER A 45 14.25 5.01 -16.99
CA SER A 45 13.43 3.78 -16.93
C SER A 45 14.22 2.49 -17.21
N THR A 46 15.51 2.59 -17.55
CA THR A 46 16.38 1.46 -17.90
C THR A 46 17.74 1.52 -17.20
N ALA A 47 18.31 0.35 -16.89
CA ALA A 47 19.66 0.22 -16.36
C ALA A 47 20.72 0.74 -17.36
N GLY A 48 21.79 1.34 -16.84
CA GLY A 48 22.88 1.91 -17.62
C GLY A 48 23.35 3.28 -17.14
N PRO A 49 24.19 3.96 -17.94
CA PRO A 49 24.78 5.23 -17.57
C PRO A 49 23.78 6.39 -17.60
N VAL A 50 23.79 7.17 -16.53
CA VAL A 50 23.03 8.43 -16.40
C VAL A 50 24.01 9.58 -16.18
N ARG A 51 23.84 10.69 -16.91
CA ARG A 51 24.61 11.91 -16.67
C ARG A 51 23.96 12.69 -15.52
N ILE A 52 24.64 12.78 -14.40
CA ILE A 52 24.16 13.47 -13.20
C ILE A 52 24.98 14.73 -13.00
N THR A 53 24.26 15.81 -12.73
CA THR A 53 24.85 17.08 -12.35
C THR A 53 24.22 17.54 -11.03
N VAL A 54 25.05 17.81 -10.03
CA VAL A 54 24.61 18.27 -8.71
C VAL A 54 25.15 19.69 -8.47
N ASP A 55 24.27 20.60 -8.06
CA ASP A 55 24.63 21.94 -7.62
C ASP A 55 24.09 22.23 -6.22
N VAL A 56 25.01 22.43 -5.28
CA VAL A 56 24.69 22.90 -3.93
C VAL A 56 24.82 24.41 -3.87
N VAL A 57 23.73 25.10 -3.55
CA VAL A 57 23.67 26.58 -3.51
C VAL A 57 23.25 27.06 -2.11
N ASP A 58 23.62 28.30 -1.76
CA ASP A 58 23.44 28.85 -0.41
C ASP A 58 21.99 29.28 -0.09
N GLY A 59 21.11 29.32 -1.08
CA GLY A 59 19.71 29.72 -0.94
C GLY A 59 18.91 29.42 -2.21
N ASP A 60 17.62 29.75 -2.21
CA ASP A 60 16.71 29.45 -3.32
C ASP A 60 17.25 29.94 -4.67
N PRO A 61 17.49 29.04 -5.65
CA PRO A 61 17.99 29.40 -6.97
C PRO A 61 16.94 30.08 -7.86
N GLY A 62 15.72 30.28 -7.37
CA GLY A 62 14.59 30.82 -8.13
C GLY A 62 13.86 29.76 -8.94
N PRO A 63 12.93 30.15 -9.83
CA PRO A 63 12.10 29.21 -10.57
C PRO A 63 12.92 28.35 -11.55
N PRO A 64 12.51 27.10 -11.80
CA PRO A 64 13.23 26.22 -12.71
C PRO A 64 13.10 26.64 -14.17
N GLN A 65 14.15 26.37 -14.96
CA GLN A 65 14.12 26.56 -16.42
C GLN A 65 13.31 25.44 -17.09
N ALA A 66 11.99 25.60 -17.13
CA ALA A 66 11.05 24.56 -17.57
C ALA A 66 11.22 24.13 -19.04
N ASP A 67 11.83 24.95 -19.89
CA ASP A 67 11.96 24.67 -21.33
C ASP A 67 13.08 23.66 -21.66
N GLU A 68 14.06 23.47 -20.75
CA GLU A 68 15.21 22.60 -20.98
C GLU A 68 15.02 21.16 -20.46
N TRP A 69 14.04 20.95 -19.58
CA TRP A 69 13.83 19.72 -18.83
C TRP A 69 12.43 19.16 -19.06
N GLU A 70 12.30 17.84 -19.11
CA GLU A 70 11.02 17.19 -19.40
C GLU A 70 10.14 17.11 -18.14
N THR A 71 10.75 16.77 -17.00
CA THR A 71 10.05 16.69 -15.72
C THR A 71 10.89 17.31 -14.62
N ILE A 72 10.20 18.00 -13.70
CA ILE A 72 10.81 18.77 -12.62
C ILE A 72 9.97 18.59 -11.36
N GLU A 73 10.60 18.08 -10.31
CA GLU A 73 10.00 17.92 -8.99
C GLU A 73 10.89 18.53 -7.91
N GLU A 74 10.26 19.00 -6.86
CA GLU A 74 10.94 19.62 -5.73
C GLU A 74 10.33 19.13 -4.42
N GLY A 75 11.15 18.92 -3.39
CA GLY A 75 10.63 18.63 -2.05
C GLY A 75 11.70 18.70 -0.97
N THR A 76 11.27 18.57 0.28
CA THR A 76 12.12 18.83 1.45
C THR A 76 12.61 17.54 2.12
N ILE A 77 13.90 17.50 2.47
CA ILE A 77 14.54 16.44 3.24
C ILE A 77 15.22 17.01 4.49
N GLU A 78 15.27 16.23 5.56
CA GLU A 78 16.00 16.55 6.78
C GLU A 78 17.32 15.78 6.87
N SER A 79 18.45 16.49 6.98
CA SER A 79 19.73 15.89 7.33
C SER A 79 19.92 15.88 8.84
N VAL A 80 19.71 14.71 9.46
CA VAL A 80 19.70 14.55 10.93
C VAL A 80 20.94 13.89 11.52
N VAL A 81 21.69 13.10 10.73
CA VAL A 81 22.74 12.21 11.27
C VAL A 81 24.11 12.46 10.64
N SER A 82 24.21 12.63 9.32
CA SER A 82 25.51 12.74 8.63
C SER A 82 25.35 13.26 7.19
N GLY A 83 25.14 14.57 7.00
CA GLY A 83 25.01 15.16 5.66
C GLY A 83 23.96 14.44 4.79
N LEU A 84 24.20 14.39 3.48
CA LEU A 84 23.36 13.70 2.49
C LEU A 84 24.21 12.75 1.63
N PRO A 85 24.65 11.59 2.14
CA PRO A 85 25.57 10.75 1.40
C PRO A 85 24.93 10.22 0.11
N PRO A 86 25.64 10.28 -1.03
CA PRO A 86 25.14 9.84 -2.32
C PRO A 86 25.37 8.35 -2.50
N LEU A 87 24.28 7.62 -2.72
CA LEU A 87 24.26 6.16 -2.81
C LEU A 87 23.58 5.72 -4.10
N ARG A 88 24.02 4.58 -4.62
CA ARG A 88 23.22 3.74 -5.51
C ARG A 88 22.14 3.04 -4.70
N LEU A 89 21.13 2.55 -5.40
CA LEU A 89 20.10 1.71 -4.78
C LEU A 89 20.68 0.47 -4.09
N SER A 90 21.77 -0.09 -4.63
CA SER A 90 22.55 -1.19 -4.05
C SER A 90 23.32 -0.83 -2.76
N ARG A 91 23.17 0.39 -2.25
CA ARG A 91 23.86 0.96 -1.07
C ARG A 91 25.35 1.26 -1.29
N GLU A 92 25.84 1.12 -2.50
CA GLU A 92 27.20 1.54 -2.87
C GLU A 92 27.30 3.07 -2.93
N LYS A 93 28.37 3.65 -2.37
CA LYS A 93 28.61 5.09 -2.43
C LYS A 93 29.03 5.55 -3.83
N ILE A 94 28.49 6.69 -4.25
CA ILE A 94 28.86 7.35 -5.51
C ILE A 94 29.90 8.42 -5.19
N MET A 95 31.17 8.06 -5.36
CA MET A 95 32.32 8.83 -4.86
C MET A 95 32.45 10.21 -5.51
N GLU A 96 31.96 10.37 -6.74
CA GLU A 96 31.93 11.61 -7.51
C GLU A 96 31.16 12.72 -6.77
N PHE A 97 30.21 12.36 -5.92
CA PHE A 97 29.40 13.31 -5.15
C PHE A 97 29.68 13.26 -3.64
N GLY A 98 30.76 12.61 -3.19
CA GLY A 98 31.04 12.37 -1.76
C GLY A 98 31.26 13.63 -0.90
N TYR A 99 31.25 14.82 -1.48
CA TYR A 99 31.20 16.09 -0.74
C TYR A 99 29.84 16.32 -0.06
N LEU A 100 28.76 15.69 -0.55
CA LEU A 100 27.42 15.77 0.04
C LEU A 100 27.35 15.12 1.44
N ASP A 101 28.21 14.15 1.74
CA ASP A 101 28.41 13.54 3.07
C ASP A 101 28.72 14.59 4.15
N ARG A 102 29.21 15.77 3.74
CA ARG A 102 29.73 16.82 4.63
C ARG A 102 28.80 18.03 4.75
N LEU A 103 27.62 17.98 4.15
CA LEU A 103 26.64 19.05 4.32
C LEU A 103 26.26 19.19 5.81
N PRO A 104 26.07 20.42 6.33
CA PRO A 104 25.59 20.65 7.68
C PRO A 104 24.26 19.93 7.96
N LEU A 105 23.96 19.66 9.23
CA LEU A 105 22.65 19.16 9.62
C LEU A 105 21.58 20.26 9.47
N GLY A 106 20.36 19.88 9.11
CA GLY A 106 19.25 20.80 8.87
C GLY A 106 18.34 20.38 7.72
N PHE A 107 17.36 21.21 7.40
CA PHE A 107 16.47 20.97 6.28
C PHE A 107 17.09 21.45 4.97
N TYR A 108 16.93 20.65 3.93
CA TYR A 108 17.34 20.97 2.57
C TYR A 108 16.16 20.82 1.63
N ARG A 109 16.06 21.76 0.69
CA ARG A 109 15.23 21.57 -0.49
C ARG A 109 16.05 20.86 -1.54
N ILE A 110 15.45 19.87 -2.18
CA ILE A 110 16.02 19.17 -3.33
C ILE A 110 15.08 19.41 -4.51
N ARG A 111 15.63 19.94 -5.59
CA ARG A 111 14.96 20.01 -6.89
C ARG A 111 15.66 19.06 -7.85
N ALA A 112 14.90 18.17 -8.48
CA ALA A 112 15.41 17.30 -9.53
C ALA A 112 14.73 17.61 -10.85
N SER A 113 15.54 17.91 -11.85
CA SER A 113 15.13 18.14 -13.23
C SER A 113 15.74 17.03 -14.09
N VAL A 114 14.93 16.32 -14.86
CA VAL A 114 15.41 15.21 -15.69
C VAL A 114 14.86 15.27 -17.11
N ARG A 115 15.59 14.69 -18.05
CA ARG A 115 15.18 14.50 -19.44
C ARG A 115 15.74 13.20 -20.00
N ASP A 116 15.14 12.73 -21.09
CA ASP A 116 15.57 11.56 -21.86
C ASP A 116 15.51 10.24 -21.06
N ARG A 117 14.56 10.14 -20.12
CA ARG A 117 14.41 8.99 -19.22
C ARG A 117 13.58 7.81 -19.77
N ASP A 118 12.90 8.01 -20.91
CA ASP A 118 12.00 7.02 -21.51
C ASP A 118 12.75 5.77 -22.00
N SER A 119 12.08 4.61 -22.04
CA SER A 119 12.71 3.32 -22.32
C SER A 119 13.23 3.16 -23.77
N ASP A 120 12.80 4.05 -24.66
CA ASP A 120 13.22 4.15 -26.05
C ASP A 120 14.41 5.11 -26.26
N ARG A 121 14.85 5.82 -25.21
CA ARG A 121 15.96 6.79 -25.25
C ARG A 121 17.21 6.25 -24.56
N THR A 122 18.38 6.78 -24.96
CA THR A 122 19.68 6.16 -24.65
C THR A 122 20.59 6.97 -23.73
N ASN A 123 20.31 8.25 -23.48
CA ASN A 123 21.21 9.16 -22.76
C ASN A 123 20.45 10.02 -21.73
N PRO A 124 19.95 9.41 -20.64
CA PRO A 124 19.24 10.15 -19.59
C PRO A 124 20.16 11.17 -18.91
N GLU A 125 19.62 12.37 -18.66
CA GLU A 125 20.32 13.46 -17.98
C GLU A 125 19.50 13.95 -16.77
N ALA A 126 20.19 14.20 -15.66
CA ALA A 126 19.62 14.70 -14.42
C ALA A 126 20.41 15.90 -13.90
N PHE A 127 19.68 16.95 -13.50
CA PHE A 127 20.21 18.11 -12.79
C PHE A 127 19.53 18.24 -11.42
N ILE A 128 20.34 18.20 -10.37
CA ILE A 128 19.90 18.17 -8.98
C ILE A 128 20.41 19.42 -8.27
N GLN A 129 19.50 20.24 -7.77
CA GLN A 129 19.83 21.42 -6.98
C GLN A 129 19.49 21.17 -5.51
N ILE A 130 20.39 21.58 -4.61
CA ILE A 130 20.25 21.38 -3.17
C ILE A 130 20.56 22.70 -2.44
N TRP A 131 19.67 23.16 -1.55
CA TRP A 131 19.88 24.37 -0.76
C TRP A 131 19.23 24.29 0.63
N PRO A 132 19.77 24.99 1.64
CA PRO A 132 19.21 24.96 2.98
C PRO A 132 17.87 25.71 3.06
N VAL A 133 16.96 25.21 3.89
CA VAL A 133 15.66 25.84 4.20
C VAL A 133 15.37 25.74 5.70
N THR A 134 14.40 26.53 6.18
CA THR A 134 13.99 26.53 7.60
C THR A 134 12.69 25.80 7.86
N GLU A 135 11.90 25.53 6.81
CA GLU A 135 10.57 24.95 6.92
C GLU A 135 10.44 23.71 6.01
N PHE A 136 9.61 22.78 6.46
CA PHE A 136 9.26 21.60 5.68
C PHE A 136 8.11 21.92 4.73
N GLU A 137 8.30 21.62 3.45
CA GLU A 137 7.23 21.64 2.44
C GLU A 137 7.10 20.28 1.73
N PRO A 138 5.85 19.87 1.42
CA PRO A 138 5.58 18.64 0.67
C PRO A 138 6.09 18.74 -0.77
N ILE A 139 6.14 17.59 -1.45
CA ILE A 139 6.61 17.51 -2.84
C ILE A 139 5.72 18.37 -3.75
N HIS A 140 6.36 19.24 -4.53
CA HIS A 140 5.75 20.07 -5.56
C HIS A 140 6.19 19.59 -6.95
N LEU A 141 5.22 19.29 -7.81
CA LEU A 141 5.45 18.96 -9.22
C LEU A 141 5.38 20.24 -10.06
N PHE A 142 6.50 20.64 -10.67
CA PHE A 142 6.56 21.83 -11.54
C PHE A 142 6.20 21.53 -12.98
N LYS A 143 6.63 20.37 -13.49
CA LYS A 143 6.41 19.93 -14.87
C LYS A 143 6.51 18.42 -14.93
N SER A 144 5.64 17.78 -15.72
CA SER A 144 5.79 16.39 -16.14
C SER A 144 5.52 16.27 -17.64
N GLY A 145 6.43 15.67 -18.38
CA GLY A 145 6.36 15.54 -19.83
C GLY A 145 6.95 14.26 -20.43
N ASP A 146 7.48 13.38 -19.58
CA ASP A 146 7.98 12.06 -20.00
C ASP A 146 6.85 11.01 -20.07
N LYS A 147 7.17 9.85 -20.64
CA LYS A 147 6.24 8.72 -20.82
C LYS A 147 6.66 7.51 -19.97
N VAL A 148 7.40 7.73 -18.89
CA VAL A 148 7.90 6.62 -18.07
C VAL A 148 6.74 5.92 -17.38
N GLU A 149 6.60 4.62 -17.65
CA GLU A 149 5.61 3.77 -16.99
C GLU A 149 5.90 3.67 -15.49
N VAL A 150 4.84 3.66 -14.70
CA VAL A 150 4.93 3.56 -13.25
C VAL A 150 5.41 2.16 -12.85
N ARG A 151 6.59 2.05 -12.22
CA ARG A 151 7.20 0.75 -11.84
C ARG A 151 7.96 0.86 -10.54
N ASP A 152 7.82 -0.11 -9.65
CA ASP A 152 8.54 -0.12 -8.39
C ASP A 152 9.90 -0.85 -8.50
N VAL A 153 10.99 -0.21 -8.02
CA VAL A 153 12.33 -0.81 -7.99
C VAL A 153 12.89 -0.81 -6.57
N TYR A 154 13.54 -1.93 -6.23
CA TYR A 154 13.91 -2.30 -4.86
C TYR A 154 15.42 -2.32 -4.66
N SER A 155 15.87 -1.91 -3.49
CA SER A 155 17.30 -1.84 -3.12
C SER A 155 17.98 -3.16 -2.79
N ASP A 156 17.22 -4.24 -2.64
CA ASP A 156 17.80 -5.56 -2.41
C ASP A 156 17.91 -6.29 -3.75
N ALA A 157 19.13 -6.73 -4.06
CA ALA A 157 19.52 -7.38 -5.32
C ALA A 157 18.86 -8.76 -5.59
N GLY A 158 17.75 -9.07 -4.90
CA GLY A 158 16.99 -10.29 -5.04
C GLY A 158 15.67 -10.07 -5.77
N ARG A 159 15.68 -10.31 -7.08
CA ARG A 159 14.52 -10.65 -7.92
C ARG A 159 13.36 -9.63 -8.00
N LEU A 160 13.50 -8.69 -8.93
CA LEU A 160 12.50 -8.44 -9.98
C LEU A 160 13.26 -8.25 -11.31
N PRO A 161 12.76 -8.75 -12.45
CA PRO A 161 13.42 -8.58 -13.73
C PRO A 161 13.23 -7.14 -14.19
N ILE A 162 14.28 -6.31 -14.10
CA ILE A 162 14.42 -5.19 -15.04
C ILE A 162 14.51 -5.85 -16.43
N PRO A 163 13.71 -5.44 -17.43
CA PRO A 163 13.79 -6.05 -18.75
C PRO A 163 15.23 -5.98 -19.25
N SER A 164 15.89 -7.12 -19.38
CA SER A 164 17.14 -7.22 -20.11
C SER A 164 16.86 -6.85 -21.57
N ARG A 165 17.82 -6.19 -22.23
CA ARG A 165 17.78 -6.03 -23.69
C ARG A 165 17.49 -7.39 -24.36
N PRO A 166 16.73 -7.42 -25.47
CA PRO A 166 16.19 -8.67 -26.00
C PRO A 166 17.28 -9.74 -26.26
N GLY A 167 17.13 -10.96 -25.70
CA GLY A 167 17.98 -12.12 -26.05
C GLY A 167 18.25 -13.26 -25.05
N GLY A 168 17.60 -13.39 -23.88
CA GLY A 168 17.89 -14.46 -22.91
C GLY A 168 16.66 -15.26 -22.47
N GLU A 169 16.66 -16.57 -22.67
CA GLU A 169 15.58 -17.50 -22.28
C GLU A 169 15.50 -17.74 -20.76
N GLN A 170 14.28 -17.82 -20.23
CA GLN A 170 13.93 -18.10 -18.82
C GLN A 170 13.22 -19.45 -18.68
N HIS A 171 13.40 -20.12 -17.53
CA HIS A 171 12.63 -21.30 -17.11
C HIS A 171 11.55 -20.92 -16.07
N ASP A 172 10.33 -21.40 -16.31
CA ASP A 172 9.08 -21.16 -15.56
C ASP A 172 8.96 -21.96 -14.24
N ALA A 173 8.32 -21.33 -13.25
CA ALA A 173 7.45 -21.99 -12.27
C ALA A 173 6.52 -20.95 -11.58
N ALA A 174 5.30 -20.78 -12.08
CA ALA A 174 4.24 -20.01 -11.43
C ALA A 174 3.05 -20.93 -11.10
N THR A 175 2.71 -21.06 -9.82
CA THR A 175 1.45 -21.66 -9.37
C THR A 175 0.45 -20.52 -9.17
N SER A 176 -0.70 -20.55 -9.86
CA SER A 176 -1.73 -19.51 -9.77
C SER A 176 -2.46 -19.57 -8.43
N ILE A 177 -2.35 -18.52 -7.61
CA ILE A 177 -3.14 -18.33 -6.37
C ILE A 177 -4.61 -18.10 -6.75
N ARG A 178 -5.56 -18.71 -6.02
CA ARG A 178 -7.02 -18.57 -6.26
C ARG A 178 -7.75 -18.41 -4.94
N ALA A 179 -8.82 -17.62 -4.94
CA ALA A 179 -9.73 -17.53 -3.80
C ALA A 179 -10.50 -18.84 -3.61
N ARG A 180 -10.90 -19.14 -2.37
CA ARG A 180 -11.70 -20.34 -2.04
C ARG A 180 -13.10 -20.26 -2.62
N SER A 181 -13.78 -19.12 -2.45
CA SER A 181 -15.05 -18.85 -3.10
C SER A 181 -14.84 -18.54 -4.58
N ALA A 182 -15.66 -19.14 -5.43
CA ALA A 182 -15.69 -18.88 -6.87
C ALA A 182 -16.66 -17.75 -7.24
N THR A 183 -17.26 -17.09 -6.26
CA THR A 183 -18.24 -16.03 -6.49
C THR A 183 -17.58 -14.81 -7.12
N GLU A 184 -18.15 -14.36 -8.23
CA GLU A 184 -17.64 -13.23 -8.98
C GLU A 184 -17.97 -11.90 -8.27
N PRO A 185 -17.06 -10.91 -8.30
CA PRO A 185 -17.34 -9.57 -7.80
C PRO A 185 -18.57 -8.94 -8.45
N THR A 186 -19.35 -8.20 -7.67
CA THR A 186 -20.55 -7.49 -8.12
C THR A 186 -20.58 -6.05 -7.59
N ASP A 187 -21.58 -5.68 -6.80
CA ASP A 187 -21.76 -4.33 -6.26
C ASP A 187 -22.12 -4.42 -4.77
N VAL A 188 -21.35 -3.74 -3.92
CA VAL A 188 -21.50 -3.80 -2.47
C VAL A 188 -22.87 -3.30 -2.01
N ARG A 189 -23.35 -2.20 -2.58
CA ARG A 189 -24.63 -1.59 -2.20
C ARG A 189 -25.79 -2.53 -2.53
N ARG A 190 -25.77 -3.16 -3.71
CA ARG A 190 -26.76 -4.15 -4.12
C ARG A 190 -26.78 -5.36 -3.18
N GLN A 191 -25.63 -5.88 -2.77
CA GLN A 191 -25.60 -7.03 -1.85
C GLN A 191 -26.09 -6.64 -0.45
N TRP A 192 -25.74 -5.44 0.02
CA TRP A 192 -26.26 -4.90 1.27
C TRP A 192 -27.79 -4.69 1.25
N GLU A 193 -28.33 -4.22 0.13
CA GLU A 193 -29.78 -4.11 -0.07
C GLU A 193 -30.48 -5.48 0.01
N ARG A 194 -29.89 -6.54 -0.55
CA ARG A 194 -30.42 -7.92 -0.42
C ARG A 194 -30.43 -8.38 1.04
N ILE A 195 -29.33 -8.19 1.74
CA ILE A 195 -29.19 -8.56 3.17
C ILE A 195 -30.24 -7.84 4.02
N THR A 196 -30.38 -6.52 3.85
CA THR A 196 -31.34 -5.72 4.63
C THR A 196 -32.80 -6.03 4.27
N ALA A 197 -33.09 -6.30 3.00
CA ALA A 197 -34.40 -6.77 2.55
C ALA A 197 -34.74 -8.14 3.16
N TRP A 198 -33.76 -9.04 3.28
CA TRP A 198 -33.95 -10.33 3.94
C TRP A 198 -34.34 -10.18 5.41
N PHE A 199 -33.60 -9.39 6.20
CA PHE A 199 -33.95 -9.13 7.61
C PHE A 199 -35.34 -8.49 7.77
N SER A 200 -35.69 -7.57 6.86
CA SER A 200 -37.03 -6.97 6.83
C SER A 200 -38.13 -8.01 6.59
N ALA A 201 -37.89 -8.97 5.70
CA ALA A 201 -38.86 -9.98 5.29
C ALA A 201 -38.91 -11.22 6.21
N SER A 202 -37.82 -11.53 6.92
CA SER A 202 -37.67 -12.74 7.74
C SER A 202 -38.30 -12.62 9.14
N GLY A 203 -39.03 -11.54 9.43
CA GLY A 203 -39.73 -11.34 10.71
C GLY A 203 -38.82 -10.82 11.83
N SER A 204 -37.61 -10.36 11.51
CA SER A 204 -36.69 -9.69 12.44
C SER A 204 -36.27 -8.30 11.95
N PRO A 205 -37.23 -7.39 11.63
CA PRO A 205 -36.89 -6.04 11.17
C PRO A 205 -36.10 -5.25 12.23
N HIS A 206 -36.29 -5.55 13.51
CA HIS A 206 -35.52 -4.97 14.61
C HIS A 206 -34.03 -5.32 14.58
N ALA A 207 -33.62 -6.36 13.86
CA ALA A 207 -32.19 -6.65 13.65
C ALA A 207 -31.51 -5.51 12.88
N LEU A 208 -32.25 -4.79 12.03
CA LEU A 208 -31.72 -3.63 11.31
C LEU A 208 -31.41 -2.45 12.23
N ASP A 209 -32.11 -2.33 13.36
CA ASP A 209 -31.84 -1.29 14.37
C ASP A 209 -30.46 -1.49 15.04
N ALA A 210 -29.88 -2.68 14.94
CA ALA A 210 -28.56 -2.96 15.47
C ALA A 210 -27.42 -2.40 14.59
N PHE A 211 -27.66 -2.22 13.29
CA PHE A 211 -26.64 -1.71 12.38
C PHE A 211 -26.51 -0.18 12.47
N ALA A 212 -25.28 0.32 12.48
CA ALA A 212 -25.04 1.74 12.31
C ALA A 212 -25.32 2.13 10.85
N PRO A 213 -25.83 3.33 10.55
CA PRO A 213 -25.91 3.77 9.18
C PRO A 213 -24.50 3.92 8.57
N GLY A 214 -24.43 3.84 7.24
CA GLY A 214 -23.23 4.23 6.49
C GLY A 214 -22.80 5.67 6.77
N VAL A 215 -21.52 5.94 6.59
CA VAL A 215 -20.87 7.23 6.84
C VAL A 215 -20.67 8.04 5.56
N THR A 216 -20.37 9.33 5.72
CA THR A 216 -20.13 10.22 4.59
C THR A 216 -18.77 9.96 3.93
N GLN A 217 -18.65 10.29 2.63
CA GLN A 217 -17.39 10.17 1.90
C GLN A 217 -16.25 10.94 2.58
N LEU A 218 -16.55 12.11 3.16
CA LEU A 218 -15.55 12.93 3.86
C LEU A 218 -14.96 12.22 5.09
N GLU A 219 -15.78 11.46 5.83
CA GLU A 219 -15.34 10.67 6.98
C GLU A 219 -14.50 9.47 6.53
N ILE A 220 -14.92 8.80 5.45
CA ILE A 220 -14.17 7.69 4.83
C ILE A 220 -12.79 8.17 4.38
N ASP A 221 -12.73 9.25 3.58
CA ASP A 221 -11.48 9.81 3.05
C ASP A 221 -10.54 10.26 4.18
N ARG A 222 -11.10 10.81 5.27
CA ARG A 222 -10.32 11.17 6.46
C ARG A 222 -9.69 9.95 7.12
N VAL A 223 -10.43 8.85 7.27
CA VAL A 223 -9.92 7.64 7.94
C VAL A 223 -8.92 6.91 7.04
N GLU A 224 -9.19 6.79 5.75
CA GLU A 224 -8.24 6.29 4.75
C GLU A 224 -6.91 7.07 4.76
N ALA A 225 -6.97 8.40 4.78
CA ALA A 225 -5.77 9.22 4.88
C ALA A 225 -4.99 8.95 6.18
N GLN A 226 -5.67 8.59 7.27
CA GLN A 226 -5.05 8.26 8.55
C GLN A 226 -4.50 6.84 8.62
N THR A 227 -4.99 5.91 7.80
CA THR A 227 -4.35 4.59 7.64
C THR A 227 -3.09 4.66 6.78
N GLY A 228 -2.94 5.71 5.96
CA GLY A 228 -1.78 5.93 5.10
C GLY A 228 -1.70 5.01 3.88
N ILE A 229 -2.83 4.37 3.54
CA ILE A 229 -2.96 3.34 2.51
C ILE A 229 -4.20 3.66 1.69
N ALA A 230 -4.12 3.54 0.37
CA ALA A 230 -5.28 3.72 -0.51
C ALA A 230 -6.22 2.51 -0.37
N TRP A 231 -7.49 2.78 -0.05
CA TRP A 231 -8.48 1.73 0.12
C TRP A 231 -9.12 1.35 -1.22
N PRO A 232 -9.39 0.06 -1.46
CA PRO A 232 -10.20 -0.38 -2.58
C PRO A 232 -11.58 0.28 -2.58
N THR A 233 -12.13 0.55 -3.76
CA THR A 233 -13.45 1.19 -3.90
C THR A 233 -14.54 0.45 -3.11
N GLU A 234 -14.55 -0.89 -3.14
CA GLU A 234 -15.56 -1.68 -2.43
C GLU A 234 -15.50 -1.54 -0.91
N LEU A 235 -14.31 -1.27 -0.33
CA LEU A 235 -14.19 -1.03 1.10
C LEU A 235 -14.82 0.31 1.48
N LYS A 236 -14.64 1.33 0.64
CA LYS A 236 -15.32 2.62 0.79
C LYS A 236 -16.83 2.47 0.61
N ASP A 237 -17.26 1.69 -0.39
CA ASP A 237 -18.67 1.42 -0.64
C ASP A 237 -19.33 0.72 0.55
N LEU A 238 -18.63 -0.23 1.19
CA LEU A 238 -19.09 -0.92 2.40
C LEU A 238 -19.37 0.09 3.52
N TYR A 239 -18.39 0.96 3.81
CA TYR A 239 -18.56 1.98 4.85
C TYR A 239 -19.59 3.06 4.48
N SER A 240 -19.87 3.27 3.19
CA SER A 240 -20.95 4.16 2.74
C SER A 240 -22.36 3.62 3.00
N VAL A 241 -22.51 2.31 3.25
CA VAL A 241 -23.81 1.67 3.50
C VAL A 241 -23.95 1.13 4.93
N GLN A 242 -22.84 0.84 5.60
CA GLN A 242 -22.81 0.22 6.93
C GLN A 242 -21.50 0.55 7.66
N ASN A 243 -21.60 1.03 8.89
CA ASN A 243 -20.46 1.42 9.74
C ASN A 243 -20.45 0.67 11.10
N GLY A 244 -20.62 -0.65 11.07
CA GLY A 244 -20.63 -1.48 12.28
C GLY A 244 -21.97 -1.49 13.01
N PHE A 245 -21.95 -1.43 14.34
CA PHE A 245 -23.17 -1.50 15.16
C PHE A 245 -23.51 -0.17 15.81
N ALA A 246 -24.82 0.09 15.96
CA ALA A 246 -25.34 1.23 16.69
C ALA A 246 -24.90 1.18 18.17
N PRO A 247 -24.77 2.32 18.86
CA PRO A 247 -24.33 2.35 20.25
C PRO A 247 -25.21 1.48 21.17
N GLY A 248 -24.57 0.51 21.84
CA GLY A 248 -25.25 -0.42 22.76
C GLY A 248 -26.00 -1.56 22.06
N ALA A 249 -25.95 -1.65 20.73
CA ALA A 249 -26.46 -2.76 19.97
C ALA A 249 -25.33 -3.68 19.51
N TRP A 250 -25.69 -4.94 19.27
CA TRP A 250 -24.78 -5.96 18.75
C TRP A 250 -25.58 -7.11 18.17
N MET A 251 -25.09 -7.69 17.09
CA MET A 251 -25.57 -8.96 16.55
C MET A 251 -24.44 -9.70 15.86
N GLN A 252 -24.49 -11.03 15.87
CA GLN A 252 -23.51 -11.84 15.14
C GLN A 252 -23.84 -11.87 13.64
N PHE A 253 -23.67 -10.73 12.97
CA PHE A 253 -24.00 -10.55 11.56
C PHE A 253 -23.11 -11.41 10.65
N LEU A 254 -21.79 -11.37 10.85
CA LEU A 254 -20.84 -12.27 10.21
C LEU A 254 -20.57 -13.44 11.16
N PRO A 255 -20.45 -14.69 10.66
CA PRO A 255 -20.09 -15.80 11.53
C PRO A 255 -18.70 -15.55 12.12
N GLN A 256 -18.62 -15.67 13.46
CA GLN A 256 -17.42 -15.45 14.25
C GLN A 256 -16.77 -14.06 14.17
N HIS A 257 -17.37 -13.05 13.53
CA HIS A 257 -16.74 -11.75 13.36
C HIS A 257 -17.70 -10.60 13.69
N ASP A 258 -17.17 -9.54 14.30
CA ASP A 258 -17.91 -8.30 14.55
C ASP A 258 -17.43 -7.20 13.61
N MET A 259 -18.38 -6.61 12.88
CA MET A 259 -18.07 -5.53 11.94
C MET A 259 -17.53 -4.32 12.72
N LEU A 260 -16.33 -3.88 12.36
CA LEU A 260 -15.69 -2.71 12.95
C LEU A 260 -16.28 -1.44 12.34
N ASN A 261 -16.63 -0.48 13.19
CA ASN A 261 -16.85 0.89 12.73
C ASN A 261 -15.51 1.55 12.39
N LEU A 262 -15.53 2.68 11.66
CA LEU A 262 -14.31 3.35 11.22
C LEU A 262 -13.34 3.74 12.36
N ASP A 263 -13.85 4.12 13.54
CA ASP A 263 -12.99 4.45 14.68
C ASP A 263 -12.28 3.21 15.23
N ALA A 264 -13.00 2.10 15.34
CA ALA A 264 -12.47 0.81 15.79
C ALA A 264 -11.48 0.22 14.77
N LEU A 265 -11.79 0.29 13.47
CA LEU A 265 -10.86 -0.08 12.40
C LEU A 265 -9.57 0.71 12.50
N LEU A 266 -9.65 2.03 12.67
CA LEU A 266 -8.46 2.88 12.75
C LEU A 266 -7.65 2.60 14.02
N ALA A 267 -8.31 2.39 15.15
CA ALA A 267 -7.65 2.00 16.39
C ALA A 267 -6.96 0.64 16.25
N HIS A 268 -7.64 -0.33 15.63
CA HIS A 268 -7.08 -1.64 15.31
C HIS A 268 -5.85 -1.51 14.41
N HIS A 269 -5.96 -0.79 13.28
CA HIS A 269 -4.87 -0.57 12.33
C HIS A 269 -3.63 0.05 12.99
N ARG A 270 -3.82 1.02 13.90
CA ARG A 270 -2.71 1.64 14.65
C ARG A 270 -2.12 0.71 15.72
N GLY A 271 -2.94 -0.17 16.29
CA GLY A 271 -2.55 -1.08 17.36
C GLY A 271 -2.00 -2.42 16.91
N ALA A 272 -2.35 -2.87 15.70
CA ALA A 272 -2.01 -4.18 15.15
C ALA A 272 -0.51 -4.53 15.22
N PRO A 273 0.43 -3.60 14.95
CA PRO A 273 1.85 -3.88 15.15
C PRO A 273 2.18 -4.34 16.58
N ALA A 274 1.63 -3.69 17.61
CA ALA A 274 1.91 -4.06 18.99
C ALA A 274 1.24 -5.38 19.44
N VAL A 275 0.23 -5.84 18.71
CA VAL A 275 -0.50 -7.09 19.01
C VAL A 275 0.16 -8.29 18.33
N TYR A 276 0.57 -8.12 17.07
CA TYR A 276 1.04 -9.20 16.22
C TYR A 276 2.56 -9.32 16.13
N GLU A 277 3.29 -8.24 16.42
CA GLU A 277 4.74 -8.29 16.52
C GLU A 277 5.14 -8.85 17.89
N LEU A 278 5.91 -9.94 17.88
CA LEU A 278 6.57 -10.45 19.07
C LEU A 278 7.89 -9.69 19.23
N HIS A 279 7.98 -8.81 20.24
CA HIS A 279 9.12 -7.91 20.46
C HIS A 279 10.50 -8.60 20.49
N ASP A 280 10.57 -9.89 20.82
CA ASP A 280 11.82 -10.68 20.88
C ASP A 280 12.04 -11.58 19.65
N VAL A 281 11.15 -11.54 18.65
CA VAL A 281 11.24 -12.33 17.42
C VAL A 281 11.26 -11.35 16.24
N PRO A 282 12.46 -10.91 15.78
CA PRO A 282 12.58 -9.97 14.67
C PRO A 282 11.85 -10.42 13.40
N GLU A 283 11.72 -11.73 13.19
CA GLU A 283 11.01 -12.33 12.06
C GLU A 283 9.49 -12.11 12.09
N SER A 284 8.90 -11.80 13.25
CA SER A 284 7.46 -11.52 13.39
C SER A 284 7.06 -10.14 12.84
N VAL A 285 8.03 -9.23 12.67
CA VAL A 285 7.78 -7.91 12.12
C VAL A 285 7.56 -8.02 10.60
N PRO A 286 6.46 -7.45 10.07
CA PRO A 286 6.24 -7.33 8.64
C PRO A 286 7.40 -6.61 7.95
N THR A 287 8.00 -7.27 6.96
CA THR A 287 9.03 -6.66 6.11
C THR A 287 8.39 -6.07 4.86
N LEU A 288 9.11 -5.16 4.17
CA LEU A 288 8.63 -4.68 2.87
C LEU A 288 8.51 -5.81 1.83
N SER A 289 9.31 -6.87 1.93
CA SER A 289 9.19 -8.05 1.05
C SER A 289 7.86 -8.77 1.24
N ASP A 290 7.36 -8.85 2.48
CA ASP A 290 6.06 -9.44 2.80
C ASP A 290 4.91 -8.60 2.21
N ARG A 291 5.06 -7.27 2.29
CA ARG A 291 4.13 -6.28 1.73
C ARG A 291 4.16 -6.18 0.20
N ALA A 292 5.29 -6.54 -0.43
CA ALA A 292 5.48 -6.52 -1.88
C ALA A 292 4.96 -7.79 -2.57
N GLN A 293 4.61 -8.83 -1.81
CA GLN A 293 3.94 -9.99 -2.38
C GLN A 293 2.58 -9.59 -2.97
N LEU A 294 2.16 -10.32 -4.00
CA LEU A 294 0.86 -10.06 -4.63
C LEU A 294 -0.25 -10.31 -3.60
N ALA A 295 -1.31 -9.50 -3.67
CA ALA A 295 -2.49 -9.70 -2.83
C ALA A 295 -2.99 -11.15 -2.91
N GLY A 296 -3.46 -11.67 -1.78
CA GLY A 296 -3.83 -13.07 -1.61
C GLY A 296 -2.66 -14.04 -1.42
N THR A 297 -1.41 -13.58 -1.44
CA THR A 297 -0.27 -14.43 -1.05
C THR A 297 -0.16 -14.44 0.49
N PRO A 298 -0.21 -15.61 1.15
CA PRO A 298 -0.02 -15.69 2.59
C PRO A 298 1.34 -15.12 3.04
N SER A 299 1.31 -14.23 4.02
CA SER A 299 2.49 -13.58 4.58
C SER A 299 3.00 -14.26 5.85
N GLY A 300 2.15 -14.99 6.57
CA GLY A 300 2.43 -15.48 7.93
C GLY A 300 2.54 -14.37 8.98
N LYS A 301 2.18 -13.12 8.62
CA LYS A 301 2.33 -11.91 9.44
C LYS A 301 1.17 -10.96 9.19
N PHE A 302 0.76 -10.22 10.22
CA PHE A 302 -0.26 -9.19 10.05
C PHE A 302 0.35 -7.96 9.38
N LEU A 303 0.04 -7.74 8.11
CA LEU A 303 0.63 -6.64 7.33
C LEU A 303 -0.07 -5.32 7.58
N PRO A 304 0.64 -4.17 7.53
CA PRO A 304 -0.01 -2.86 7.48
C PRO A 304 -0.97 -2.72 6.30
N ASP A 305 -0.76 -3.43 5.20
CA ASP A 305 -1.63 -3.41 4.01
C ASP A 305 -2.93 -4.19 4.20
N TYR A 306 -3.15 -4.78 5.38
CA TYR A 306 -4.39 -5.48 5.73
C TYR A 306 -5.31 -4.52 6.46
N ILE A 307 -6.37 -4.08 5.77
CA ILE A 307 -7.39 -3.25 6.39
C ILE A 307 -8.47 -4.16 6.97
N ALA A 308 -8.34 -4.48 8.25
CA ALA A 308 -9.33 -5.24 9.01
C ALA A 308 -10.65 -4.47 9.09
N PHE A 309 -11.74 -5.07 8.60
CA PHE A 309 -13.08 -4.48 8.64
C PHE A 309 -14.02 -5.25 9.57
N ALA A 310 -13.64 -6.44 10.01
CA ALA A 310 -14.29 -7.16 11.09
C ALA A 310 -13.23 -7.86 11.96
N ASP A 311 -13.47 -7.93 13.26
CA ASP A 311 -12.62 -8.63 14.24
C ASP A 311 -13.50 -9.27 15.31
N ARG A 312 -13.07 -10.41 15.83
CA ARG A 312 -13.50 -10.90 17.13
C ARG A 312 -12.35 -11.70 17.75
N ASP A 313 -11.92 -11.28 18.93
CA ASP A 313 -10.92 -12.00 19.73
C ASP A 313 -9.60 -12.31 18.99
N GLY A 314 -9.22 -11.49 17.99
CA GLY A 314 -8.00 -11.68 17.19
C GLY A 314 -8.17 -12.64 16.01
N TYR A 315 -9.42 -12.80 15.57
CA TYR A 315 -9.79 -13.36 14.26
C TYR A 315 -10.28 -12.21 13.40
N GLU A 316 -9.46 -11.75 12.46
CA GLU A 316 -9.77 -10.61 11.61
C GLU A 316 -10.21 -11.04 10.22
N LEU A 317 -11.33 -10.48 9.75
CA LEU A 317 -11.56 -10.35 8.32
C LEU A 317 -10.97 -9.04 7.83
N PHE A 318 -10.06 -9.16 6.88
CA PHE A 318 -9.36 -8.02 6.32
C PHE A 318 -9.46 -7.97 4.80
N CYS A 319 -9.39 -6.75 4.30
CA CYS A 319 -9.22 -6.46 2.89
C CYS A 319 -7.72 -6.31 2.61
N ASP A 320 -7.20 -7.15 1.71
CA ASP A 320 -5.79 -7.09 1.31
C ASP A 320 -5.59 -5.99 0.26
N THR A 321 -4.93 -4.90 0.64
CA THR A 321 -4.72 -3.75 -0.26
C THR A 321 -3.41 -3.83 -1.05
N ARG A 322 -2.66 -4.94 -0.94
CA ARG A 322 -1.45 -5.15 -1.76
C ARG A 322 -1.82 -5.20 -3.24
N GLN A 323 -0.83 -4.97 -4.09
CA GLN A 323 -1.06 -4.96 -5.54
C GLN A 323 -1.24 -6.37 -6.10
N GLY A 324 -1.90 -6.49 -7.25
CA GLY A 324 -2.10 -7.76 -7.95
C GLY A 324 -3.54 -7.97 -8.40
N THR A 325 -3.80 -9.09 -9.07
CA THR A 325 -5.13 -9.43 -9.59
C THR A 325 -6.17 -9.70 -8.49
N LEU A 326 -5.71 -9.92 -7.26
CA LEU A 326 -6.54 -10.11 -6.07
C LEU A 326 -6.48 -8.90 -5.12
N ALA A 327 -6.02 -7.73 -5.59
CA ALA A 327 -6.07 -6.52 -4.78
C ALA A 327 -7.52 -6.23 -4.37
N GLY A 328 -7.76 -6.07 -3.07
CA GLY A 328 -9.10 -5.95 -2.49
C GLY A 328 -9.77 -7.27 -2.13
N CYS A 329 -9.09 -8.41 -2.27
CA CYS A 329 -9.61 -9.69 -1.80
C CYS A 329 -9.84 -9.69 -0.29
N VAL A 330 -10.78 -10.52 0.16
CA VAL A 330 -11.04 -10.71 1.58
C VAL A 330 -10.38 -11.99 2.04
N ASN A 331 -9.63 -11.89 3.13
CA ASN A 331 -9.00 -13.02 3.79
C ASN A 331 -9.24 -12.93 5.31
N GLU A 332 -8.97 -14.03 5.99
CA GLU A 332 -8.99 -14.15 7.43
C GLU A 332 -7.55 -14.16 7.95
N TYR A 333 -7.29 -13.40 9.00
CA TYR A 333 -6.10 -13.55 9.82
C TYR A 333 -6.53 -14.16 11.14
N ALA A 334 -5.86 -15.22 11.55
CA ALA A 334 -6.10 -15.83 12.85
C ALA A 334 -4.80 -15.99 13.61
N ARG A 335 -4.85 -15.83 14.92
CA ARG A 335 -3.66 -15.89 15.77
C ARG A 335 -2.88 -17.21 15.64
N GLU A 336 -3.56 -18.33 15.38
CA GLU A 336 -2.95 -19.66 15.33
C GLU A 336 -2.22 -19.97 14.02
N ASN A 337 -2.68 -19.43 12.89
CA ASN A 337 -2.22 -19.77 11.54
C ASN A 337 -2.12 -18.57 10.60
N ALA A 338 -2.12 -17.35 11.13
CA ALA A 338 -2.03 -16.11 10.38
C ALA A 338 -3.01 -16.09 9.19
N ASP A 339 -2.51 -15.83 8.00
CA ASP A 339 -3.26 -15.79 6.73
C ASP A 339 -2.98 -17.02 5.84
N ASP A 340 -2.48 -18.12 6.41
CA ASP A 340 -2.11 -19.36 5.71
C ASP A 340 -3.26 -19.97 4.88
N ALA A 341 -4.50 -19.66 5.28
CA ALA A 341 -5.71 -20.11 4.60
C ALA A 341 -5.83 -19.60 3.15
N GLY A 342 -5.15 -18.49 2.83
CA GLY A 342 -5.26 -17.79 1.57
C GLY A 342 -6.64 -17.11 1.37
N PRO A 343 -6.80 -16.34 0.29
CA PRO A 343 -7.98 -15.52 0.05
C PRO A 343 -9.27 -16.33 0.09
N GLN A 344 -10.21 -15.91 0.92
CA GLN A 344 -11.52 -16.53 1.04
C GLN A 344 -12.42 -16.09 -0.11
N TRP A 345 -12.42 -14.78 -0.40
CA TRP A 345 -13.17 -14.18 -1.50
C TRP A 345 -12.28 -13.27 -2.34
N THR A 346 -12.60 -13.17 -3.63
CA THR A 346 -11.90 -12.27 -4.56
C THR A 346 -12.14 -10.78 -4.27
N SER A 347 -13.22 -10.45 -3.54
CA SER A 347 -13.66 -9.08 -3.26
C SER A 347 -14.66 -9.04 -2.09
N ILE A 348 -14.97 -7.84 -1.59
CA ILE A 348 -15.98 -7.63 -0.53
C ILE A 348 -17.38 -7.92 -1.08
N SER A 349 -17.67 -7.48 -2.31
CA SER A 349 -18.96 -7.74 -2.94
C SER A 349 -19.21 -9.23 -3.21
N ALA A 350 -18.16 -10.02 -3.48
CA ALA A 350 -18.27 -11.47 -3.57
C ALA A 350 -18.61 -12.11 -2.20
N MET A 351 -17.94 -11.67 -1.11
CA MET A 351 -18.27 -12.12 0.25
C MET A 351 -19.72 -11.77 0.62
N LEU A 352 -20.17 -10.55 0.34
CA LEU A 352 -21.54 -10.13 0.63
C LEU A 352 -22.57 -10.85 -0.25
N ALA A 353 -22.19 -11.24 -1.47
CA ALA A 353 -23.05 -12.03 -2.34
C ALA A 353 -23.26 -13.45 -1.78
N ASP A 354 -22.20 -14.11 -1.31
CA ASP A 354 -22.27 -15.41 -0.63
C ASP A 354 -23.10 -15.31 0.66
N LEU A 355 -22.92 -14.23 1.43
CA LEU A 355 -23.68 -13.97 2.64
C LEU A 355 -25.18 -13.79 2.34
N ALA A 356 -25.51 -12.95 1.36
CA ALA A 356 -26.89 -12.74 0.94
C ALA A 356 -27.54 -14.04 0.44
N GLU A 357 -26.82 -14.84 -0.36
CA GLU A 357 -27.30 -16.13 -0.84
C GLU A 357 -27.52 -17.12 0.31
N SER A 358 -26.59 -17.18 1.27
CA SER A 358 -26.73 -18.03 2.46
C SER A 358 -27.97 -17.65 3.29
N LEU A 359 -28.21 -16.36 3.51
CA LEU A 359 -29.42 -15.87 4.19
C LEU A 359 -30.69 -16.24 3.43
N GLU A 360 -30.73 -15.98 2.13
CA GLU A 360 -31.91 -16.20 1.28
C GLU A 360 -32.27 -17.67 1.10
N THR A 361 -31.28 -18.56 1.06
CA THR A 361 -31.46 -19.98 0.69
C THR A 361 -31.29 -20.94 1.86
N GLY A 362 -30.71 -20.49 2.97
CA GLY A 362 -30.28 -21.35 4.07
C GLY A 362 -29.08 -22.25 3.72
N GLN A 363 -28.40 -22.02 2.60
CA GLN A 363 -27.16 -22.74 2.27
C GLN A 363 -25.99 -22.25 3.14
N PRO A 364 -24.94 -23.07 3.31
CA PRO A 364 -23.79 -22.66 4.12
C PRO A 364 -23.04 -21.47 3.50
N PHE A 365 -22.68 -20.50 4.35
CA PHE A 365 -21.72 -19.43 4.08
C PHE A 365 -20.30 -19.89 4.46
N ALA A 366 -19.31 -19.54 3.64
CA ALA A 366 -17.90 -19.86 3.85
C ALA A 366 -17.68 -21.36 4.19
N ASP A 367 -16.89 -21.65 5.22
CA ASP A 367 -16.51 -22.99 5.71
C ASP A 367 -17.65 -23.74 6.47
N GLY A 368 -18.92 -23.52 6.10
CA GLY A 368 -20.05 -24.34 6.58
C GLY A 368 -21.02 -23.66 7.55
N TRP A 369 -21.04 -22.33 7.63
CA TRP A 369 -21.91 -21.60 8.55
C TRP A 369 -23.32 -21.42 7.99
N ILE A 370 -24.33 -21.91 8.70
CA ILE A 370 -25.73 -21.83 8.28
C ILE A 370 -26.45 -20.79 9.15
N PRO A 371 -27.16 -19.82 8.54
CA PRO A 371 -27.90 -18.82 9.30
C PRO A 371 -29.10 -19.47 9.99
N GLN A 372 -29.30 -19.15 11.26
CA GLN A 372 -30.41 -19.60 12.08
C GLN A 372 -31.18 -18.38 12.57
N LEU A 373 -32.49 -18.37 12.33
CA LEU A 373 -33.39 -17.40 12.90
C LEU A 373 -34.37 -18.13 13.82
N SER A 374 -34.20 -17.95 15.12
CA SER A 374 -35.05 -18.58 16.14
C SER A 374 -35.46 -17.55 17.18
N ASP A 375 -36.75 -17.50 17.49
CA ASP A 375 -37.35 -16.61 18.50
C ASP A 375 -36.95 -15.12 18.36
N GLY A 376 -36.78 -14.65 17.12
CA GLY A 376 -36.40 -13.26 16.80
C GLY A 376 -34.91 -12.94 17.01
N ALA A 377 -34.09 -13.94 17.34
CA ALA A 377 -32.64 -13.84 17.44
C ALA A 377 -31.98 -14.47 16.20
N PHE A 378 -31.03 -13.74 15.62
CA PHE A 378 -30.17 -14.22 14.53
C PHE A 378 -28.90 -14.84 15.11
N ALA A 379 -28.56 -16.04 14.65
CA ALA A 379 -27.37 -16.78 15.06
C ALA A 379 -26.81 -17.58 13.89
N TRP A 380 -25.58 -18.07 14.05
CA TRP A 380 -24.94 -18.96 13.09
C TRP A 380 -24.74 -20.35 13.69
N GLN A 381 -25.06 -21.39 12.91
CA GLN A 381 -24.75 -22.77 13.24
C GLN A 381 -23.65 -23.29 12.32
N TRP A 382 -22.56 -23.78 12.89
CA TRP A 382 -21.53 -24.45 12.10
C TRP A 382 -21.93 -25.89 11.79
N THR A 383 -21.80 -26.29 10.53
CA THR A 383 -21.95 -27.69 10.10
C THR A 383 -20.68 -28.09 9.32
N PRO A 384 -19.92 -29.10 9.77
CA PRO A 384 -18.78 -29.59 9.01
C PRO A 384 -19.24 -30.10 7.64
N GLN A 385 -18.54 -29.68 6.58
CA GLN A 385 -18.75 -30.20 5.22
C GLN A 385 -18.12 -31.58 5.02
#